data_AF-A0A835IKK6-F1
#
_entry.id   AF-A0A835IKK6-F1
#
_cell.length_a   1.000
_cell.length_b   1.000
_cell.length_c   1.000
_cell.angle_alpha   90.00
_cell.angle_beta   90.00
_cell.angle_gamma   90.00
#
_symmetry.space_group_name_H-M   'P 1'
#
loop_
_entity.id
_entity.type
_entity.pdbx_description
1 polymer ?
#
loop_
_entity_poly.entity_id
_entity_poly.type
_entity_poly.pdbx_seq_one_letter_code
_entity_poly.pdbx_strand_id
1 'polypeptide(L)'
;MIIVKGKYEDYEYTNQVELFEEEDMMSNCKLSHLKLVEIQGFRGYENEVKLVKFFLENATVLEQMFIMVSNSDKRSCVDNQEMMKIGRKLLRHPRASSSVGILFLQDL
;
A
#
# COMPACT_ATOMS: atom_id res chain seq x y z
N MET A 1 -4.69 -4.46 -14.43
CA MET A 1 -3.59 -4.84 -13.51
C MET A 1 -2.72 -3.62 -13.33
N ILE A 2 -2.40 -3.24 -12.10
CA ILE A 2 -1.46 -2.15 -11.78
C ILE A 2 -0.30 -2.74 -10.97
N ILE A 3 0.93 -2.37 -11.32
CA ILE A 3 2.14 -2.71 -10.58
C ILE A 3 2.75 -1.41 -10.05
N VAL A 4 2.87 -1.30 -8.73
CA VAL A 4 3.52 -0.18 -8.05
C VAL A 4 4.88 -0.63 -7.56
N LYS A 5 5.95 0.07 -7.95
CA LYS A 5 7.31 -0.23 -7.52
C LYS A 5 7.83 0.88 -6.62
N GLY A 6 8.16 0.56 -5.37
CA GLY A 6 8.92 1.46 -4.51
C GLY A 6 10.39 1.47 -4.91
N LYS A 7 10.90 2.57 -5.46
CA LYS A 7 12.34 2.84 -5.55
C LYS A 7 12.67 3.96 -4.57
N TYR A 8 13.36 3.63 -3.50
CA TYR A 8 13.95 4.62 -2.60
C TYR A 8 15.46 4.52 -2.73
N GLU A 9 16.05 5.48 -3.44
CA GLU A 9 17.47 5.80 -3.32
C GLU A 9 17.64 6.60 -2.02
N ASP A 10 18.73 6.35 -1.29
CA ASP A 10 19.04 7.03 -0.03
C ASP A 10 19.30 8.53 -0.27
N TYR A 11 18.24 9.34 -0.27
CA TYR A 11 18.35 10.80 -0.33
C TYR A 11 18.26 11.41 1.08
N GLU A 12 19.26 12.23 1.44
CA GLU A 12 19.11 13.19 2.54
C GLU A 12 18.01 14.19 2.19
N TYR A 13 16.99 14.27 3.03
CA TYR A 13 15.84 15.16 2.85
C TYR A 13 16.26 16.63 2.88
N THR A 14 16.20 17.33 1.74
CA THR A 14 16.00 18.78 1.75
C THR A 14 14.51 19.07 1.92
N ASN A 15 14.16 19.59 3.10
CA ASN A 15 12.80 20.05 3.44
C ASN A 15 12.27 21.06 2.42
N GLN A 16 11.42 20.62 1.50
CA GLN A 16 10.33 21.40 0.94
C GLN A 16 9.12 20.47 0.76
N VAL A 17 8.31 20.36 1.81
CA VAL A 17 6.97 19.78 1.71
C VAL A 17 6.06 20.92 1.30
N GLU A 18 5.80 21.04 0.00
CA GLU A 18 4.65 21.81 -0.46
C GLU A 18 3.39 21.08 0.02
N LEU A 19 2.65 21.74 0.91
CA LEU A 19 1.37 21.29 1.43
C LEU A 19 0.34 21.35 0.28
N PHE A 20 0.24 20.27 -0.50
CA PHE A 20 -0.87 20.08 -1.41
C PHE A 20 -2.11 19.70 -0.58
N GLU A 21 -3.14 20.54 -0.62
CA GLU A 21 -4.47 20.22 -0.08
C GLU A 21 -5.07 19.08 -0.94
N GLU A 22 -4.86 17.84 -0.47
CA GLU A 22 -5.13 16.58 -1.20
C GLU A 22 -6.61 16.13 -1.18
N GLU A 23 -7.51 16.93 -0.59
CA GLU A 23 -8.78 16.37 -0.08
C GLU A 23 -9.90 16.19 -1.12
N ASP A 24 -9.85 16.81 -2.31
CA ASP A 24 -11.06 16.87 -3.16
C ASP A 24 -11.02 16.11 -4.50
N MET A 25 -9.85 15.70 -5.00
CA MET A 25 -9.76 15.06 -6.33
C MET A 25 -9.85 13.53 -6.30
N MET A 26 -9.60 12.89 -5.15
CA MET A 26 -9.59 11.41 -5.04
C MET A 26 -10.95 10.81 -4.66
N SER A 27 -11.89 11.62 -4.15
CA SER A 27 -13.18 11.17 -3.60
C SER A 27 -14.13 10.56 -4.65
N ASN A 28 -13.90 10.81 -5.94
CA ASN A 28 -14.75 10.33 -7.04
C ASN A 28 -14.09 9.28 -7.96
N CYS A 29 -12.84 8.91 -7.71
CA CYS A 29 -12.11 7.97 -8.57
C CYS A 29 -12.53 6.52 -8.32
N LYS A 30 -13.67 6.07 -8.88
CA LYS A 30 -14.02 4.64 -8.86
C LYS A 30 -13.13 3.86 -9.82
N LEU A 31 -12.32 2.95 -9.29
CA LEU A 31 -11.47 2.04 -10.06
C LEU A 31 -12.29 0.81 -10.51
N SER A 32 -13.33 1.06 -11.30
CA SER A 32 -14.39 0.10 -11.66
C SER A 32 -13.95 -1.10 -12.50
N HIS A 33 -12.71 -1.10 -13.00
CA HIS A 33 -12.15 -2.16 -13.83
C HIS A 33 -10.86 -2.76 -13.25
N LEU A 34 -10.42 -2.28 -12.08
CA LEU A 34 -9.16 -2.72 -11.49
C LEU A 34 -9.37 -4.04 -10.75
N LYS A 35 -8.93 -5.14 -11.36
CA LYS A 35 -9.04 -6.50 -10.81
C LYS A 35 -7.82 -6.99 -10.02
N LEU A 36 -6.63 -6.47 -10.33
CA LEU A 36 -5.37 -6.93 -9.73
C LEU A 36 -4.44 -5.75 -9.45
N VAL A 37 -3.92 -5.71 -8.23
CA VAL A 37 -2.89 -4.77 -7.78
C VAL A 37 -1.69 -5.55 -7.24
N GLU A 38 -0.50 -5.15 -7.64
CA GLU A 38 0.76 -5.65 -7.09
C GLU A 38 1.60 -4.47 -6.60
N ILE A 39 2.01 -4.52 -5.32
CA ILE A 39 2.86 -3.52 -4.68
C ILE A 39 4.17 -4.19 -4.33
N GLN A 40 5.26 -3.72 -4.92
CA GLN A 40 6.60 -4.23 -4.72
C GLN A 40 7.42 -3.31 -3.82
N GLY A 41 8.26 -3.90 -2.96
CA GLY A 41 9.14 -3.14 -2.08
C GLY A 41 8.41 -2.43 -0.94
N PHE A 42 7.27 -2.95 -0.48
CA PHE A 42 6.47 -2.36 0.59
C PHE A 42 7.26 -2.34 1.91
N ARG A 43 7.48 -1.15 2.49
CA ARG A 43 8.21 -0.95 3.75
C ARG A 43 7.28 -0.64 4.92
N GLY A 44 6.01 -0.37 4.67
CA GLY A 44 5.01 -0.03 5.68
C GLY A 44 4.97 1.46 6.02
N TYR A 45 5.55 2.33 5.17
CA TYR A 45 5.49 3.77 5.37
C TYR A 45 4.06 4.30 5.21
N GLU A 46 3.78 5.45 5.82
CA GLU A 46 2.42 6.00 5.89
C GLU A 46 1.80 6.21 4.49
N ASN A 47 2.58 6.72 3.54
CA ASN A 47 2.16 6.92 2.15
C ASN A 47 1.83 5.59 1.45
N GLU A 48 2.62 4.53 1.66
CA GLU A 48 2.35 3.20 1.11
C GLU A 48 1.08 2.60 1.72
N VAL A 49 0.88 2.78 3.02
CA VAL A 49 -0.34 2.35 3.73
C VAL A 49 -1.56 3.11 3.24
N LYS A 50 -1.45 4.44 3.01
CA LYS A 50 -2.52 5.25 2.40
C LYS A 50 -2.85 4.76 1.00
N LEU A 51 -1.85 4.43 0.19
CA LEU A 51 -2.05 3.89 -1.16
C LEU A 51 -2.80 2.55 -1.14
N VAL A 52 -2.44 1.64 -0.23
CA VAL A 52 -3.18 0.37 -0.06
C VAL A 52 -4.64 0.65 0.27
N LYS A 53 -4.91 1.52 1.25
CA LYS A 53 -6.29 1.89 1.64
C LYS A 53 -7.06 2.50 0.49
N PHE A 54 -6.43 3.39 -0.28
CA PHE A 54 -7.03 4.00 -1.46
C PHE A 54 -7.53 2.93 -2.45
N PHE A 55 -6.71 1.91 -2.75
CA PHE A 55 -7.14 0.81 -3.62
C PHE A 55 -8.30 0.01 -3.01
N LEU A 56 -8.24 -0.28 -1.70
CA LEU A 56 -9.31 -1.02 -1.01
C LEU A 56 -10.63 -0.25 -1.04
N GLU A 57 -10.60 1.06 -0.88
CA GLU A 57 -11.79 1.93 -0.82
C GLU A 57 -12.40 2.22 -2.20
N ASN A 58 -11.59 2.22 -3.26
CA ASN A 58 -12.01 2.72 -4.57
C ASN A 58 -12.17 1.64 -5.65
N ALA A 59 -11.57 0.46 -5.49
CA ALA A 59 -11.62 -0.61 -6.47
C ALA A 59 -12.74 -1.62 -6.18
N THR A 60 -13.91 -1.38 -6.78
CA THR A 60 -15.14 -2.16 -6.55
C THR A 60 -15.07 -3.59 -7.10
N VAL A 61 -14.20 -3.86 -8.07
CA VAL A 61 -14.05 -5.18 -8.72
C VAL A 61 -12.68 -5.81 -8.46
N LEU A 62 -11.96 -5.33 -7.43
CA LEU A 62 -10.64 -5.85 -7.09
C LEU A 62 -10.74 -7.30 -6.61
N GLU A 63 -10.06 -8.20 -7.29
CA GLU A 63 -10.07 -9.63 -6.99
C GLU A 63 -8.87 -10.00 -6.12
N GLN A 64 -7.67 -9.47 -6.42
CA GLN A 64 -6.43 -9.79 -5.70
C GLN A 64 -5.56 -8.55 -5.51
N MET A 65 -4.92 -8.46 -4.34
CA MET A 65 -3.88 -7.50 -4.02
C MET A 65 -2.66 -8.23 -3.44
N PHE A 66 -1.53 -8.12 -4.11
CA PHE A 66 -0.24 -8.65 -3.66
C PHE A 66 0.60 -7.52 -3.08
N ILE A 67 1.09 -7.72 -1.86
CA ILE A 67 1.98 -6.77 -1.17
C ILE A 67 3.29 -7.51 -0.90
N MET A 68 4.31 -7.25 -1.74
CA MET A 68 5.64 -7.80 -1.56
C MET A 68 6.44 -6.90 -0.63
N VAL A 69 6.71 -7.39 0.57
CA VAL A 69 7.37 -6.64 1.63
C VAL A 69 8.87 -6.61 1.38
N SER A 70 9.46 -5.41 1.34
CA SER A 70 10.87 -5.20 0.96
C SER A 70 11.82 -5.92 1.89
N ASN A 71 12.67 -6.79 1.35
CA ASN A 71 13.63 -7.57 2.13
C ASN A 71 14.92 -6.80 2.48
N SER A 72 14.93 -5.45 2.34
CA SER A 72 16.12 -4.64 2.60
C SER A 72 16.69 -4.96 3.98
N ASP A 73 17.93 -5.44 3.98
CA ASP A 73 18.58 -6.14 5.08
C ASP A 73 18.43 -5.41 6.43
N LYS A 74 18.11 -6.18 7.47
CA LYS A 74 17.96 -5.79 8.90
C LYS A 74 16.58 -5.30 9.36
N ARG A 75 15.48 -5.99 9.02
CA ARG A 75 14.25 -5.82 9.82
C ARG A 75 14.48 -6.39 11.22
N SER A 76 14.46 -5.53 12.23
CA SER A 76 14.51 -5.94 13.63
C SER A 76 13.22 -6.69 14.04
N CYS A 77 13.21 -7.34 15.21
CA CYS A 77 11.98 -7.92 15.75
C CYS A 77 10.88 -6.86 15.94
N VAL A 78 11.27 -5.62 16.25
CA VAL A 78 10.39 -4.46 16.37
C VAL A 78 9.75 -4.13 15.02
N ASP A 79 10.56 -4.09 13.94
CA ASP A 79 10.06 -3.82 12.58
C ASP A 79 9.07 -4.91 12.11
N ASN A 80 9.33 -6.17 12.46
CA ASN A 80 8.40 -7.26 12.15
C ASN A 80 7.08 -7.15 12.92
N GLN A 81 7.13 -6.73 14.18
CA GLN A 81 5.92 -6.51 14.97
C GLN A 81 5.10 -5.33 14.43
N GLU A 82 5.75 -4.23 14.05
CA GLU A 82 5.09 -3.09 13.40
C GLU A 82 4.46 -3.49 12.06
N MET A 83 5.19 -4.22 11.23
CA MET A 83 4.64 -4.76 9.97
C MET A 83 3.42 -5.65 10.21
N MET A 84 3.45 -6.50 11.25
CA MET A 84 2.30 -7.33 11.63
C MET A 84 1.10 -6.49 12.10
N LYS A 85 1.34 -5.38 12.82
CA LYS A 85 0.28 -4.43 13.21
C LYS A 85 -0.32 -3.76 11.97
N ILE A 86 0.52 -3.32 11.03
CA ILE A 86 0.08 -2.72 9.76
C ILE A 86 -0.77 -3.72 8.98
N GLY A 87 -0.28 -4.95 8.78
CA GLY A 87 -1.02 -6.00 8.07
C GLY A 87 -2.40 -6.25 8.69
N ARG A 88 -2.49 -6.35 10.03
CA ARG A 88 -3.78 -6.48 10.73
C ARG A 88 -4.71 -5.30 10.51
N LYS A 89 -4.19 -4.06 10.50
CA LYS A 89 -4.98 -2.85 10.22
C LYS A 89 -5.52 -2.89 8.80
N LEU A 90 -4.68 -3.22 7.81
CA LEU A 90 -5.07 -3.31 6.41
C LEU A 90 -6.11 -4.41 6.17
N LEU A 91 -5.95 -5.58 6.79
CA LEU A 91 -6.92 -6.68 6.68
C LEU A 91 -8.29 -6.34 7.29
N ARG A 92 -8.34 -5.48 8.31
CA ARG A 92 -9.60 -5.01 8.92
C ARG A 92 -10.17 -3.76 8.25
N HIS A 93 -9.44 -3.16 7.32
CA HIS A 93 -9.85 -1.95 6.64
C HIS A 93 -11.08 -2.23 5.76
N PRO A 94 -12.09 -1.35 5.73
CA PRO A 94 -13.21 -1.45 4.81
C PRO A 94 -12.75 -1.55 3.36
N ARG A 95 -13.50 -2.29 2.54
CA ARG A 95 -13.15 -2.56 1.15
C ARG A 95 -14.40 -2.42 0.29
N ALA A 96 -14.25 -1.78 -0.86
CA ALA A 96 -15.31 -1.65 -1.86
C ALA A 96 -15.59 -2.98 -2.56
N SER A 97 -14.55 -3.78 -2.81
CA SER A 97 -14.70 -5.18 -3.23
C SER A 97 -14.86 -6.09 -2.00
N SER A 98 -15.96 -6.83 -1.94
CA SER A 98 -16.22 -7.83 -0.90
C SER A 98 -15.43 -9.13 -1.09
N SER A 99 -14.87 -9.36 -2.28
CA SER A 99 -14.17 -10.59 -2.66
C SER A 99 -12.65 -10.46 -2.72
N VAL A 100 -12.09 -9.27 -2.47
CA VAL A 100 -10.64 -9.06 -2.59
C VAL A 100 -9.84 -9.93 -1.64
N GLY A 101 -8.95 -10.74 -2.20
CA GLY A 101 -7.87 -11.42 -1.47
C GLY A 101 -6.68 -10.49 -1.31
N ILE A 102 -6.15 -10.36 -0.10
CA ILE A 102 -4.92 -9.60 0.18
C ILE A 102 -3.86 -10.60 0.62
N LEU A 103 -2.73 -10.62 -0.08
CA LEU A 103 -1.62 -11.53 0.18
C LEU A 103 -0.35 -10.73 0.44
N PHE A 104 0.27 -10.99 1.60
CA PHE A 104 1.58 -10.44 1.95
C PHE A 104 2.64 -11.47 1.59
N LEU A 105 3.58 -11.07 0.73
CA LEU A 105 4.67 -11.90 0.24
C LEU A 105 6.00 -11.34 0.73
N GLN A 106 7.01 -12.19 0.92
CA GLN A 106 8.38 -11.76 1.13
C GLN A 106 9.10 -11.76 -0.23
N ASP A 107 9.88 -10.71 -0.51
CA ASP A 107 10.82 -10.72 -1.65
C ASP A 107 11.87 -11.82 -1.40
N LEU A 108 11.94 -12.78 -2.32
CA LEU A 108 12.92 -13.88 -2.32
C LEU A 108 14.28 -13.42 -2.84
#